data_AF-A0A1F5JJX2-F1
#
_entry.id   AF-A0A1F5JJX2-F1
#
_cell.length_a   1.000
_cell.length_b   1.000
_cell.length_c   1.000
_cell.angle_alpha   90.00
_cell.angle_beta   90.00
_cell.angle_gamma   90.00
#
_symmetry.space_group_name_H-M   'P 1'
#
loop_
_entity.id
_entity.type
_entity.pdbx_description
1 polymer ?
#
loop_
_entity_poly.entity_id
_entity_poly.type
_entity_poly.pdbx_seq_one_letter_code
_entity_poly.pdbx_strand_id
1 'polypeptide(L)'
;MSVLISEGKNLFVPLVALISPFIIWPIELLLPFPYIVEEIVKAAFVVSIVDLPEKATQVKIVLAAALAFTLSETILYFLNITLNGGLSALVTRLILTGSLHSLTMIIMLIFTFRSKRWILIGLIVAMLIHYSYNLSVRII
;
A
#
# COMPACT_ATOMS: atom_id res chain seq x y z
N MET A 1 -3.82 28.39 6.39
CA MET A 1 -4.67 27.20 6.64
C MET A 1 -4.34 26.05 5.68
N SER A 2 -4.32 26.28 4.35
CA SER A 2 -4.03 25.23 3.35
C SER A 2 -2.63 24.62 3.46
N VAL A 3 -1.61 25.44 3.75
CA VAL A 3 -0.22 24.98 3.90
C VAL A 3 -0.05 24.03 5.10
N LEU A 4 -0.58 24.39 6.27
CA LEU A 4 -0.52 23.54 7.47
C LEU A 4 -1.23 22.18 7.29
N ILE A 5 -2.35 22.16 6.56
CA ILE A 5 -3.06 20.92 6.23
C ILE A 5 -2.22 20.06 5.28
N SER A 6 -1.51 20.67 4.33
CA SER A 6 -0.62 19.95 3.41
C SER A 6 0.59 19.35 4.14
N GLU A 7 1.24 20.13 5.00
CA GLU A 7 2.38 19.65 5.81
C GLU A 7 1.98 18.52 6.75
N GLY A 8 0.82 18.64 7.41
CA GLY A 8 0.28 17.59 8.26
C GLY A 8 0.07 16.28 7.49
N LYS A 9 -0.52 16.34 6.29
CA LYS A 9 -0.75 15.15 5.44
C LYS A 9 0.55 14.53 4.92
N ASN A 10 1.57 15.33 4.62
CA ASN A 10 2.87 14.85 4.12
C ASN A 10 3.53 13.86 5.09
N LEU A 11 3.37 14.09 6.39
CA LEU A 11 3.94 13.22 7.42
C LEU A 11 2.93 12.18 7.93
N PHE A 12 1.67 12.57 8.12
CA PHE A 12 0.68 11.71 8.77
C PHE A 12 0.32 10.48 7.92
N VAL A 13 0.15 10.63 6.61
CA VAL A 13 -0.27 9.50 5.76
C VAL A 13 0.76 8.37 5.73
N PRO A 14 2.07 8.63 5.50
CA PRO A 14 3.08 7.58 5.59
C PRO A 14 3.19 6.94 6.99
N LEU A 15 3.00 7.71 8.07
CA LEU A 15 3.02 7.16 9.43
C LEU A 15 1.84 6.22 9.71
N VAL A 16 0.64 6.58 9.25
CA VAL A 16 -0.53 5.69 9.35
C VAL A 16 -0.32 4.45 8.46
N ALA A 17 0.22 4.62 7.26
CA ALA A 17 0.56 3.50 6.38
C ALA A 17 1.56 2.53 7.03
N LEU A 18 2.52 3.02 7.81
CA LEU A 18 3.49 2.20 8.55
C LEU A 18 2.83 1.31 9.62
N ILE A 19 1.75 1.76 10.25
CA ILE A 19 1.07 0.99 11.32
C ILE A 19 -0.02 0.09 10.74
N SER A 20 -0.51 0.40 9.54
CA SER A 20 -1.69 -0.23 8.96
C SER A 20 -1.59 -1.76 8.81
N PRO A 21 -0.47 -2.35 8.35
CA PRO A 21 -0.37 -3.81 8.29
C PRO A 21 -0.59 -4.51 9.63
N PHE A 22 -0.17 -3.92 10.76
CA PHE A 22 -0.42 -4.49 12.08
C PHE A 22 -1.90 -4.46 12.48
N ILE A 23 -2.65 -3.45 12.02
CA ILE A 23 -4.09 -3.32 12.26
C ILE A 23 -4.88 -4.24 11.33
N ILE A 24 -4.42 -4.38 10.09
CA ILE A 24 -5.06 -5.23 9.07
C ILE A 24 -4.84 -6.70 9.41
N TRP A 25 -3.65 -7.09 9.90
CA TRP A 25 -3.27 -8.48 10.15
C TRP A 25 -4.29 -9.31 10.94
N PRO A 26 -4.86 -8.86 12.07
CA PRO A 26 -5.93 -9.61 12.76
C PRO A 26 -7.17 -9.88 11.88
N ILE A 27 -7.49 -8.97 10.96
CA ILE A 27 -8.61 -9.12 10.01
C ILE A 27 -8.25 -10.18 8.96
N GLU A 28 -7.00 -10.23 8.53
CA GLU A 28 -6.49 -11.24 7.58
C GLU A 28 -6.59 -12.67 8.13
N LEU A 29 -6.48 -12.84 9.45
CA LEU A 29 -6.67 -14.14 10.10
C LEU A 29 -8.12 -14.64 10.02
N LEU A 30 -9.08 -13.75 9.79
CA LEU A 30 -10.51 -14.07 9.80
C LEU A 30 -11.15 -14.11 8.39
N LEU A 31 -10.57 -13.39 7.42
CA LEU A 31 -11.14 -13.24 6.08
C LEU A 31 -10.35 -14.01 5.01
N PRO A 32 -11.03 -14.64 4.02
CA PRO A 32 -10.36 -15.43 2.98
C PRO A 32 -9.60 -14.59 1.95
N PHE A 33 -9.83 -13.28 1.89
CA PHE A 33 -9.26 -12.37 0.87
C PHE A 33 -8.58 -11.15 1.52
N PRO A 34 -7.45 -11.34 2.22
CA PRO A 34 -6.77 -10.27 2.96
C PRO A 34 -6.37 -9.06 2.09
N TYR A 35 -5.94 -9.33 0.84
CA TYR A 35 -5.59 -8.29 -0.13
C TYR A 35 -6.72 -7.29 -0.40
N ILE A 36 -7.99 -7.68 -0.29
CA ILE A 36 -9.13 -6.75 -0.48
C ILE A 36 -9.12 -5.68 0.60
N VAL A 37 -8.90 -6.08 1.86
CA VAL A 37 -8.87 -5.17 3.00
C VAL A 37 -7.69 -4.21 2.88
N GLU A 38 -6.51 -4.72 2.53
CA GLU A 38 -5.33 -3.90 2.30
C GLU A 38 -5.55 -2.83 1.22
N GLU A 39 -6.08 -3.22 0.06
CA GLU A 39 -6.29 -2.27 -1.04
C GLU A 39 -7.35 -1.21 -0.70
N ILE A 40 -8.38 -1.57 0.09
CA ILE A 40 -9.35 -0.59 0.61
C ILE A 40 -8.67 0.45 1.52
N VAL A 41 -7.80 0.00 2.42
CA VAL A 41 -7.04 0.91 3.31
C VAL A 41 -6.12 1.84 2.50
N LYS A 42 -5.42 1.30 1.50
CA LYS A 42 -4.57 2.08 0.60
C LYS A 42 -5.37 3.10 -0.24
N ALA A 43 -6.57 2.72 -0.70
CA ALA A 43 -7.47 3.64 -1.39
C ALA A 43 -7.88 4.83 -0.50
N ALA A 44 -8.13 4.58 0.80
CA ALA A 44 -8.42 5.66 1.75
C ALA A 44 -7.24 6.65 1.87
N PHE A 45 -5.99 6.18 1.85
CA PHE A 45 -4.82 7.05 1.81
C PHE A 45 -4.79 7.91 0.55
N VAL A 46 -4.98 7.29 -0.63
CA VAL A 46 -4.99 8.00 -1.91
C VAL A 46 -6.08 9.09 -1.93
N VAL A 47 -7.29 8.77 -1.47
CA VAL A 47 -8.40 9.75 -1.39
C VAL A 47 -8.07 10.89 -0.43
N SER A 48 -7.37 10.62 0.68
CA SER A 48 -7.02 11.63 1.68
C SER A 48 -6.04 12.69 1.16
N ILE A 49 -5.23 12.36 0.15
CA ILE A 49 -4.19 13.23 -0.39
C ILE A 49 -4.52 13.86 -1.75
N VAL A 50 -5.54 13.38 -2.47
CA VAL A 50 -5.78 13.79 -3.87
C VAL A 50 -6.14 15.28 -4.01
N ASP A 51 -6.64 15.90 -2.94
CA ASP A 51 -6.96 17.33 -2.88
C ASP A 51 -5.75 18.23 -2.62
N LEU A 52 -4.55 17.68 -2.43
CA LEU A 52 -3.34 18.49 -2.26
C LEU A 52 -3.03 19.27 -3.55
N PRO A 53 -2.49 20.49 -3.45
CA PRO A 53 -2.34 21.37 -4.61
C PRO A 53 -1.37 20.82 -5.68
N GLU A 54 -0.32 20.11 -5.27
CA GLU A 54 0.74 19.67 -6.16
C GLU A 54 0.72 18.16 -6.40
N LYS A 55 0.56 17.74 -7.67
CA LYS A 55 0.61 16.32 -8.06
C LYS A 55 1.94 15.65 -7.70
N ALA A 56 3.06 16.36 -7.83
CA ALA A 56 4.37 15.84 -7.45
C ALA A 56 4.43 15.49 -5.96
N THR A 57 3.85 16.33 -5.11
CA THR A 57 3.73 16.09 -3.67
C THR A 57 2.83 14.90 -3.38
N GLN A 58 1.70 14.76 -4.08
CA GLN A 58 0.83 13.59 -3.94
C GLN A 58 1.55 12.28 -4.29
N VAL A 59 2.29 12.23 -5.41
CA VAL A 59 3.09 11.06 -5.82
C VAL A 59 4.15 10.73 -4.77
N LYS A 60 4.87 11.73 -4.26
CA LYS A 60 5.88 11.54 -3.20
C LYS A 60 5.27 10.91 -1.94
N ILE A 61 4.10 11.39 -1.50
CA ILE A 61 3.41 10.84 -0.32
C ILE A 61 2.95 9.41 -0.59
N VAL A 62 2.39 9.12 -1.77
CA VAL A 62 2.00 7.75 -2.15
C VAL A 62 3.18 6.80 -2.09
N LEU A 63 4.31 7.17 -2.67
CA LEU A 63 5.51 6.33 -2.67
C LEU A 63 6.07 6.15 -1.26
N ALA A 64 6.07 7.21 -0.44
CA ALA A 64 6.46 7.11 0.96
C ALA A 64 5.53 6.19 1.77
N ALA A 65 4.21 6.29 1.55
CA ALA A 65 3.22 5.42 2.17
C ALA A 65 3.37 3.96 1.70
N ALA A 66 3.60 3.72 0.41
CA ALA A 66 3.83 2.39 -0.13
C ALA A 66 5.10 1.76 0.47
N LEU A 67 6.19 2.53 0.59
CA LEU A 67 7.41 2.08 1.24
C LEU A 67 7.16 1.75 2.72
N ALA A 68 6.46 2.62 3.45
CA ALA A 68 6.10 2.38 4.85
C ALA A 68 5.26 1.11 5.03
N PHE A 69 4.27 0.90 4.16
CA PHE A 69 3.43 -0.31 4.14
C PHE A 69 4.28 -1.56 3.87
N THR A 70 5.20 -1.50 2.90
CA THR A 70 6.12 -2.60 2.56
C THR A 70 7.01 -2.98 3.74
N LEU A 71 7.60 -1.98 4.39
CA LEU A 71 8.50 -2.21 5.52
C LEU A 71 7.77 -2.84 6.70
N SER A 72 6.58 -2.33 7.02
CA SER A 72 5.77 -2.87 8.11
C SER A 72 5.25 -4.28 7.83
N GLU A 73 4.80 -4.57 6.60
CA GLU A 73 4.44 -5.92 6.20
C GLU A 73 5.67 -6.86 6.30
N THR A 74 6.83 -6.41 5.84
CA THR A 74 8.07 -7.20 5.92
C THR A 74 8.45 -7.51 7.37
N ILE A 75 8.28 -6.55 8.29
CA ILE A 75 8.50 -6.76 9.73
C ILE A 75 7.50 -7.79 10.28
N LEU A 76 6.22 -7.64 9.95
CA LEU A 76 5.15 -8.55 10.39
C LEU A 76 5.45 -10.01 10.01
N TYR A 77 5.98 -10.24 8.80
CA TYR A 77 6.35 -11.57 8.34
C TYR A 77 7.83 -11.93 8.50
N PHE A 78 8.62 -11.12 9.20
CA PHE A 78 10.08 -11.29 9.30
C PHE A 78 10.48 -12.66 9.84
N LEU A 79 9.81 -13.13 10.90
CA LEU A 79 10.05 -14.45 11.46
C LEU A 79 9.74 -15.57 10.46
N ASN A 80 8.64 -15.45 9.71
CA ASN A 80 8.28 -16.45 8.70
C ASN A 80 9.29 -16.51 7.56
N ILE A 81 9.82 -15.36 7.14
CA ILE A 81 10.82 -15.27 6.07
C ILE A 81 12.16 -15.89 6.52
N THR A 82 12.61 -15.54 7.73
CA THR A 82 13.91 -16.00 8.24
C THR A 82 13.92 -17.49 8.55
N LEU A 83 12.80 -18.07 9.00
CA LEU A 83 12.68 -19.50 9.25
C LEU A 83 12.58 -20.35 7.97
N ASN A 84 12.01 -19.83 6.88
CA ASN A 84 11.69 -20.64 5.68
C ASN A 84 12.51 -20.32 4.43
N GLY A 85 13.19 -19.16 4.33
CA GLY A 85 13.84 -18.75 3.07
C GLY A 85 15.18 -17.99 3.19
N GLY A 86 15.57 -17.56 4.38
CA GLY A 86 16.84 -16.86 4.61
C GLY A 86 16.90 -15.42 4.05
N LEU A 87 18.13 -14.88 3.92
CA LEU A 87 18.33 -13.46 3.53
C LEU A 87 17.91 -13.15 2.09
N SER A 88 18.09 -14.08 1.15
CA SER A 88 17.67 -13.89 -0.24
C SER A 88 16.16 -13.76 -0.35
N ALA A 89 15.38 -14.55 0.40
CA ALA A 89 13.94 -14.45 0.44
C ALA A 89 13.47 -13.09 0.98
N LEU A 90 14.15 -12.55 2.00
CA LEU A 90 13.87 -11.21 2.53
C LEU A 90 14.07 -10.12 1.48
N VAL A 91 15.19 -10.15 0.76
CA VAL A 91 15.49 -9.16 -0.29
C VAL A 91 14.51 -9.26 -1.45
N THR A 92 14.24 -10.47 -1.93
CA THR A 92 13.26 -10.72 -2.99
C THR A 92 11.89 -10.20 -2.59
N ARG A 93 11.45 -10.46 -1.35
CA ARG A 93 10.16 -9.98 -0.85
C ARG A 93 10.11 -8.45 -0.75
N LEU A 94 11.15 -7.81 -0.21
CA LEU A 94 11.22 -6.33 -0.16
C LEU A 94 11.08 -5.70 -1.54
N ILE A 95 11.75 -6.26 -2.56
CA ILE A 95 11.68 -5.74 -3.94
C ILE A 95 10.29 -5.99 -4.53
N LEU A 96 9.80 -7.23 -4.45
CA LEU A 96 8.57 -7.64 -5.11
C LEU A 96 7.33 -7.06 -4.44
N THR A 97 7.22 -7.17 -3.11
CA THR A 97 6.12 -6.59 -2.32
C THR A 97 6.16 -5.06 -2.37
N GLY A 98 7.36 -4.46 -2.32
CA GLY A 98 7.54 -3.02 -2.46
C GLY A 98 7.07 -2.49 -3.82
N SER A 99 7.42 -3.21 -4.89
CA SER A 99 6.96 -2.91 -6.24
C SER A 99 5.45 -3.03 -6.36
N LEU A 100 4.86 -4.08 -5.76
CA LEU A 100 3.42 -4.29 -5.75
C LEU A 100 2.67 -3.14 -5.07
N HIS A 101 3.05 -2.77 -3.84
CA HIS A 101 2.36 -1.70 -3.12
C HIS A 101 2.53 -0.34 -3.81
N SER A 102 3.72 -0.08 -4.35
CA SER A 102 3.95 1.13 -5.14
C SER A 102 3.05 1.16 -6.38
N LEU A 103 3.00 0.06 -7.13
CA LEU A 103 2.20 -0.06 -8.35
C LEU A 103 0.70 0.12 -8.07
N THR A 104 0.16 -0.62 -7.11
CA THR A 104 -1.27 -0.60 -6.75
C THR A 104 -1.71 0.80 -6.29
N MET A 105 -0.94 1.44 -5.41
CA MET A 105 -1.26 2.80 -4.95
C MET A 105 -1.10 3.86 -6.05
N ILE A 106 -0.10 3.74 -6.92
CA ILE A 106 0.08 4.65 -8.06
C ILE A 106 -1.06 4.49 -9.07
N ILE A 107 -1.51 3.27 -9.36
CA ILE A 107 -2.68 3.03 -10.22
C ILE A 107 -3.91 3.72 -9.63
N MET A 108 -4.19 3.50 -8.34
CA MET A 108 -5.30 4.17 -7.67
C MET A 108 -5.18 5.70 -7.74
N LEU A 109 -3.99 6.26 -7.54
CA LEU A 109 -3.75 7.70 -7.66
C LEU A 109 -4.02 8.22 -9.07
N ILE A 110 -3.51 7.53 -10.11
CA ILE A 110 -3.71 7.90 -11.52
C ILE A 110 -5.19 7.95 -11.87
N PHE A 111 -5.96 6.94 -11.48
CA PHE A 111 -7.41 6.93 -11.69
C PHE A 111 -8.09 8.07 -10.92
N THR A 112 -7.67 8.35 -9.69
CA THR A 112 -8.27 9.39 -8.84
C THR A 112 -7.99 10.81 -9.37
N PHE A 113 -6.88 11.03 -10.09
CA PHE A 113 -6.63 12.30 -10.79
C PHE A 113 -7.71 12.65 -11.82
N ARG A 114 -8.38 11.66 -12.40
CA ARG A 114 -9.49 11.90 -13.33
C ARG A 114 -10.72 12.45 -12.60
N SER A 115 -11.05 11.83 -11.46
CA SER A 115 -11.98 12.32 -10.44
C SER A 115 -11.94 11.36 -9.25
N LYS A 116 -12.33 11.83 -8.05
CA LYS A 116 -12.46 10.97 -6.86
C LYS A 116 -13.30 9.71 -7.06
N ARG A 117 -14.35 9.74 -7.91
CA ARG A 117 -15.21 8.57 -8.16
C ARG A 117 -14.48 7.44 -8.90
N TRP A 118 -13.43 7.76 -9.66
CA TRP A 118 -12.66 6.77 -10.41
C TRP A 118 -11.72 5.96 -9.51
N ILE A 119 -11.57 6.32 -8.23
CA ILE A 119 -10.89 5.48 -7.22
C ILE A 119 -11.45 4.05 -7.22
N LEU A 120 -12.76 3.87 -7.46
CA LEU A 120 -13.39 2.54 -7.46
C LEU A 120 -12.84 1.66 -8.59
N ILE A 121 -12.62 2.25 -9.77
CA ILE A 121 -12.02 1.52 -10.90
C ILE A 121 -10.55 1.22 -10.59
N GLY A 122 -9.80 2.21 -10.09
CA GLY A 122 -8.41 2.02 -9.68
C GLY A 122 -8.25 0.94 -8.60
N LEU A 123 -9.17 0.89 -7.65
CA LEU A 123 -9.23 -0.08 -6.56
C LEU A 123 -9.47 -1.49 -7.09
N ILE A 124 -10.44 -1.67 -8.00
CA ILE A 124 -10.69 -2.97 -8.63
C ILE A 124 -9.45 -3.44 -9.38
N VAL A 125 -8.81 -2.56 -10.15
CA VAL A 125 -7.56 -2.90 -10.88
C VAL A 125 -6.44 -3.26 -9.90
N ALA A 126 -6.26 -2.49 -8.82
CA ALA A 126 -5.26 -2.77 -7.79
C ALA A 126 -5.49 -4.13 -7.11
N MET A 127 -6.74 -4.47 -6.78
CA MET A 127 -7.11 -5.77 -6.21
C MET A 127 -6.78 -6.92 -7.17
N LEU A 128 -7.04 -6.77 -8.47
CA LEU A 128 -6.72 -7.78 -9.48
C LEU A 128 -5.21 -7.99 -9.61
N ILE A 129 -4.43 -6.91 -9.58
CA ILE A 129 -2.96 -6.96 -9.62
C ILE A 129 -2.42 -7.65 -8.37
N HIS A 130 -2.89 -7.26 -7.19
CA HIS A 130 -2.47 -7.85 -5.92
C HIS A 130 -2.86 -9.34 -5.87
N TYR A 131 -4.08 -9.69 -6.25
CA TYR A 131 -4.49 -11.09 -6.36
C TYR A 131 -3.55 -11.89 -7.29
N SER A 132 -3.24 -11.36 -8.47
CA SER A 132 -2.35 -12.01 -9.44
C SER A 132 -0.92 -12.17 -8.90
N TYR A 133 -0.44 -11.18 -8.14
CA TYR A 133 0.83 -11.27 -7.43
C TYR A 133 0.82 -12.40 -6.40
N ASN A 134 -0.22 -12.48 -5.57
CA ASN A 134 -0.36 -13.51 -4.54
C ASN A 134 -0.41 -14.92 -5.16
N LEU A 135 -1.02 -15.09 -6.33
CA LEU A 135 -0.96 -16.36 -7.07
C LEU A 135 0.45 -16.70 -7.54
N SER A 136 1.22 -15.71 -7.97
CA SER A 136 2.57 -15.90 -8.51
C SER A 136 3.59 -16.22 -7.42
N VAL A 137 3.42 -15.64 -6.23
CA VAL A 137 4.34 -15.79 -5.09
C VAL A 137 3.95 -16.95 -4.16
N ARG A 138 2.70 -17.44 -4.18
CA ARG A 138 2.27 -18.66 -3.48
C ARG A 138 2.95 -19.96 -3.96
N ILE A 139 3.83 -19.89 -4.97
CA ILE A 139 4.58 -21.03 -5.52
C ILE A 139 6.02 -21.10 -4.93
N ILE A 140 6.36 -20.28 -3.94
CA ILE A 140 7.64 -20.34 -3.21
C ILE A 140 7.40 -20.63 -1.73
#